data_AF-A0AAI8U0F7-F1
#
_entry.id   AF-A0AAI8U0F7-F1
#
_cell.length_a   1.000
_cell.length_b   1.000
_cell.length_c   1.000
_cell.angle_alpha   90.00
_cell.angle_beta   90.00
_cell.angle_gamma   90.00
#
_symmetry.space_group_name_H-M   'P 1'
#
loop_
_entity.id
_entity.type
_entity.pdbx_description
1 polymer ?
#
loop_
_entity_poly.entity_id
_entity_poly.type
_entity_poly.pdbx_seq_one_letter_code
_entity_poly.pdbx_strand_id
1 'polypeptide(L)'
;MILVVPSLIIALMYFMFQNAPRPPGAPSPFNNACLIMLGVFPLIVMFLITSITMQRERVSGTLERILTTPLRRFDLLAAYGTAFSIAAAAQATLACVVAFWLLGFDTAGSPVLVFLIAIINAVLGVGLGLLCSAFARTEFQAVQFMPVVIAPQLLLCGIIVPRGALPEWLQWISNVLPASYALEALQQVGAYSEPTGIAVRDIAVVIGFAVLALCLAAATLRRRTP
;
A
#
# COMPACT_ATOMS: atom_id res chain seq x y z
N MET A 1 16.36 5.65 -1.71
CA MET A 1 15.16 6.53 -1.73
C MET A 1 13.89 5.79 -1.37
N ILE A 2 13.55 4.66 -2.03
CA ILE A 2 12.34 3.85 -1.80
C ILE A 2 12.08 3.57 -0.30
N LEU A 3 13.11 3.15 0.44
CA LEU A 3 13.01 2.84 1.86
C LEU A 3 12.74 4.06 2.75
N VAL A 4 13.23 5.24 2.37
CA VAL A 4 13.29 6.41 3.24
C VAL A 4 12.04 7.27 3.12
N VAL A 5 11.41 7.32 1.95
CA VAL A 5 10.28 8.23 1.68
C VAL A 5 9.10 8.03 2.65
N PRO A 6 8.58 6.81 2.90
CA PRO A 6 7.47 6.64 3.83
C PRO A 6 7.84 7.08 5.25
N SER A 7 9.03 6.69 5.72
CA SER A 7 9.53 7.05 7.05
C SER A 7 9.72 8.56 7.21
N LEU A 8 10.21 9.25 6.18
CA LEU A 8 10.43 10.69 6.19
C LEU A 8 9.10 11.44 6.24
N ILE A 9 8.08 10.99 5.51
CA ILE A 9 6.74 11.59 5.55
C ILE A 9 6.12 11.41 6.94
N ILE A 10 6.22 10.22 7.53
CA ILE A 10 5.72 9.98 8.89
C ILE A 10 6.45 10.86 9.91
N ALA A 11 7.78 11.00 9.79
CA ALA A 11 8.57 11.87 10.65
C ALA A 11 8.18 13.35 10.49
N LEU A 12 7.98 13.82 9.25
CA LEU A 12 7.50 15.18 8.99
C LEU A 12 6.14 15.41 9.65
N MET A 13 5.25 14.42 9.58
CA MET A 13 3.94 14.53 10.20
C MET A 13 4.03 14.53 11.73
N TYR A 14 4.92 13.74 12.32
CA TYR A 14 5.23 13.83 13.75
C TYR A 14 5.60 15.26 14.16
N PHE A 15 6.53 15.90 13.44
CA PHE A 15 6.92 17.29 13.70
C PHE A 15 5.76 18.28 13.48
N MET A 16 4.83 17.99 12.58
CA MET A 16 3.63 18.81 12.38
C MET A 16 2.67 18.74 13.58
N PHE A 17 2.52 17.57 14.21
CA PHE A 17 1.58 17.34 15.31
C PHE A 17 2.18 17.47 16.73
N GLN A 18 3.50 17.60 16.83
CA GLN A 18 4.19 17.67 18.13
C GLN A 18 3.66 18.80 19.03
N ASN A 19 3.31 19.95 18.44
CA ASN A 19 2.83 21.15 19.13
C ASN A 19 1.35 21.43 18.91
N ALA A 20 0.61 20.51 18.27
CA ALA A 20 -0.81 20.71 18.01
C ALA A 20 -1.59 20.81 19.35
N PRO A 21 -2.51 21.78 19.52
CA PRO A 21 -3.33 21.91 20.73
C PRO A 21 -4.13 20.63 20.99
N ARG A 22 -4.17 20.17 22.24
CA ARG A 22 -4.87 18.92 22.62
C ARG A 22 -5.73 19.16 23.87
N PRO A 23 -6.94 18.58 23.94
CA PRO A 23 -7.67 18.50 25.19
C PRO A 23 -6.81 17.78 26.26
N PRO A 24 -6.85 18.20 27.53
CA PRO A 24 -6.14 17.51 28.59
C PRO A 24 -6.54 16.03 28.66
N GLY A 25 -5.56 15.13 28.59
CA GLY A 25 -5.78 13.67 28.65
C GLY A 25 -6.19 13.01 27.33
N ALA A 26 -6.35 13.74 26.23
CA ALA A 26 -6.60 13.14 24.92
C ALA A 26 -5.30 12.54 24.34
N PRO A 27 -5.37 11.36 23.68
CA PRO A 27 -4.23 10.80 22.98
C PRO A 27 -3.70 11.76 21.91
N SER A 28 -2.41 11.62 21.56
CA SER A 28 -1.81 12.47 20.55
C SER A 28 -2.59 12.36 19.23
N PRO A 29 -2.94 13.47 18.55
CA PRO A 29 -3.53 13.43 17.21
C PRO A 29 -2.64 12.67 16.21
N PHE A 30 -1.34 12.63 16.51
CA PHE A 30 -0.34 11.86 15.77
C PHE A 30 -0.66 10.36 15.74
N ASN A 31 -1.10 9.72 16.83
CA ASN A 31 -1.30 8.26 16.82
C ASN A 31 -2.37 7.83 15.80
N ASN A 32 -3.52 8.51 15.78
CA ASN A 32 -4.60 8.20 14.83
C ASN A 32 -4.14 8.44 13.39
N ALA A 33 -3.46 9.55 13.14
CA ALA A 33 -2.95 9.87 11.81
C ALA A 33 -1.80 8.93 11.38
N CYS A 34 -0.94 8.52 12.31
CA CYS A 34 0.18 7.62 12.06
C CYS A 34 -0.29 6.24 11.59
N LEU A 35 -1.35 5.68 12.21
CA LEU A 35 -1.97 4.44 11.74
C LEU A 35 -2.38 4.53 10.27
N ILE A 36 -3.10 5.60 9.92
CA ILE A 36 -3.57 5.84 8.54
C ILE A 36 -2.36 5.94 7.61
N MET A 37 -1.32 6.67 8.01
CA MET A 37 -0.12 6.86 7.21
C MET A 37 0.67 5.57 6.97
N LEU A 38 0.79 4.72 7.99
CA LEU A 38 1.48 3.43 7.89
C LEU A 38 0.78 2.48 6.91
N GLY A 39 -0.54 2.59 6.77
CA GLY A 39 -1.27 1.92 5.70
C GLY A 39 -1.06 2.58 4.34
N VAL A 40 -1.34 3.88 4.24
CA VAL A 40 -1.50 4.58 2.97
C VAL A 40 -0.18 4.84 2.24
N PHE A 41 0.84 5.37 2.92
CA PHE A 41 2.04 5.85 2.24
C PHE A 41 2.88 4.74 1.59
N PRO A 42 3.18 3.62 2.28
CA PRO A 42 3.89 2.52 1.65
C PRO A 42 3.17 1.96 0.41
N LEU A 43 1.83 1.90 0.44
CA LEU A 43 1.00 1.49 -0.70
C LEU A 43 1.18 2.45 -1.88
N ILE A 44 1.05 3.76 -1.67
CA ILE A 44 1.18 4.78 -2.72
C ILE A 44 2.59 4.77 -3.32
N VAL A 45 3.60 4.73 -2.46
CA VAL A 45 5.00 4.76 -2.86
C VAL A 45 5.33 3.53 -3.71
N MET A 46 4.91 2.33 -3.28
CA MET A 46 5.14 1.13 -4.08
C MET A 46 4.30 1.06 -5.34
N PHE A 47 3.06 1.53 -5.33
CA PHE A 47 2.26 1.66 -6.53
C PHE A 47 3.00 2.48 -7.59
N LEU A 48 3.48 3.68 -7.22
CA LEU A 48 4.12 4.58 -8.15
C LEU A 48 5.46 4.04 -8.66
N ILE A 49 6.32 3.56 -7.74
CA ILE A 49 7.63 3.01 -8.09
C ILE A 49 7.48 1.82 -9.02
N THR A 50 6.64 0.85 -8.65
CA THR A 50 6.51 -0.37 -9.46
C THR A 50 5.89 -0.08 -10.81
N SER A 51 4.90 0.83 -10.87
CA SER A 51 4.30 1.23 -12.13
C SER A 51 5.29 1.92 -13.06
N ILE A 52 6.09 2.86 -12.56
CA ILE A 52 7.08 3.61 -13.36
C ILE A 52 8.24 2.70 -13.75
N THR A 53 8.85 2.00 -12.79
CA THR A 53 10.01 1.15 -13.03
C THR A 53 9.68 0.05 -14.03
N MET A 54 8.53 -0.62 -13.88
CA MET A 54 8.15 -1.68 -14.82
C MET A 54 7.81 -1.12 -16.21
N GLN A 55 7.18 0.05 -16.30
CA GLN A 55 6.95 0.70 -17.58
C GLN A 55 8.28 1.09 -18.25
N ARG A 56 9.26 1.59 -17.50
CA ARG A 56 10.60 1.91 -18.01
C ARG A 56 11.31 0.67 -18.54
N GLU A 57 11.32 -0.43 -17.79
CA GLU A 57 11.95 -1.70 -18.19
C GLU A 57 11.33 -2.30 -19.46
N ARG A 58 10.02 -2.10 -19.66
CA ARG A 58 9.31 -2.52 -20.87
C ARG A 58 9.71 -1.68 -22.07
N VAL A 59 9.84 -0.36 -21.90
CA VAL A 59 10.16 0.57 -23.00
C VAL A 59 11.65 0.57 -23.34
N SER A 60 12.55 0.32 -22.37
CA SER A 60 13.99 0.24 -22.60
C SER A 60 14.42 -1.02 -23.38
N GLY A 61 13.53 -1.99 -23.56
CA GLY A 61 13.81 -3.27 -24.22
C GLY A 61 14.64 -4.24 -23.37
N THR A 62 14.95 -3.92 -22.10
CA THR A 62 15.60 -4.87 -21.17
C THR A 62 14.77 -6.14 -21.04
N LEU A 63 13.45 -5.97 -20.91
CA LEU A 63 12.52 -7.08 -20.80
C LEU A 63 12.57 -7.99 -22.05
N GLU A 64 12.73 -7.41 -23.23
CA GLU A 64 12.86 -8.17 -24.49
C GLU A 64 14.17 -8.95 -24.54
N ARG A 65 15.28 -8.36 -24.09
CA ARG A 65 16.59 -9.04 -24.00
C ARG A 65 16.60 -10.19 -22.99
N ILE A 66 15.87 -10.09 -21.88
CA ILE A 66 15.77 -11.23 -20.94
C ILE A 66 14.87 -12.32 -21.54
N LEU A 67 13.82 -11.96 -22.29
CA LEU A 67 12.91 -12.91 -22.93
C LEU A 67 13.51 -13.70 -24.11
N THR A 68 14.74 -13.40 -24.53
CA THR A 68 15.51 -14.23 -25.49
C THR A 68 16.33 -15.33 -24.82
N THR A 69 16.47 -15.30 -23.49
CA THR A 69 17.06 -16.40 -22.71
C THR A 69 16.03 -17.51 -22.47
N PRO A 70 16.43 -18.76 -22.13
CA PRO A 70 15.51 -19.89 -21.91
C PRO A 70 14.68 -19.79 -20.61
N LEU A 71 14.51 -18.58 -20.05
CA LEU A 71 13.69 -18.33 -18.87
C LEU A 71 12.19 -18.35 -19.23
N ARG A 72 11.39 -19.05 -18.41
CA ARG A 72 9.93 -19.02 -18.57
C ARG A 72 9.40 -17.65 -18.15
N ARG A 73 8.39 -17.17 -18.88
CA ARG A 73 7.78 -15.83 -18.69
C ARG A 73 7.23 -15.62 -17.29
N PHE A 74 6.65 -16.67 -16.71
CA PHE A 74 6.14 -16.67 -15.35
C PHE A 74 7.25 -16.49 -14.32
N ASP A 75 8.43 -17.08 -14.54
CA ASP A 75 9.56 -16.97 -13.61
C ASP A 75 10.08 -15.53 -13.55
N LEU A 76 10.10 -14.82 -14.68
CA LEU A 76 10.51 -13.43 -14.75
C LEU A 76 9.52 -12.52 -14.02
N LEU A 77 8.22 -12.65 -14.30
CA LEU A 77 7.18 -11.85 -13.65
C LEU A 77 7.10 -12.13 -12.14
N ALA A 78 7.23 -13.41 -11.75
CA ALA A 78 7.32 -13.80 -10.35
C ALA A 78 8.59 -13.22 -9.70
N ALA A 79 9.73 -13.19 -10.39
CA ALA A 79 10.96 -12.60 -9.88
C ALA A 79 10.82 -11.09 -9.63
N TYR A 80 10.28 -10.32 -10.59
CA TYR A 80 10.05 -8.88 -10.39
C TYR A 80 9.00 -8.62 -9.30
N GLY A 81 7.88 -9.33 -9.32
CA GLY A 81 6.85 -9.23 -8.29
C GLY A 81 7.41 -9.52 -6.90
N THR A 82 8.23 -10.56 -6.76
CA THR A 82 8.88 -10.94 -5.51
C THR A 82 9.91 -9.90 -5.09
N ALA A 83 10.77 -9.43 -5.99
CA ALA A 83 11.79 -8.43 -5.70
C ALA A 83 11.18 -7.11 -5.21
N PHE A 84 10.12 -6.63 -5.88
CA PHE A 84 9.39 -5.45 -5.41
C PHE A 84 8.65 -5.71 -4.10
N SER A 85 8.08 -6.89 -3.89
CA SER A 85 7.41 -7.24 -2.63
C SER A 85 8.39 -7.27 -1.45
N ILE A 86 9.63 -7.73 -1.65
CA ILE A 86 10.70 -7.66 -0.65
C ILE A 86 11.03 -6.20 -0.34
N ALA A 87 11.15 -5.35 -1.36
CA ALA A 87 11.37 -3.91 -1.16
C ALA A 87 10.19 -3.21 -0.46
N ALA A 88 8.96 -3.66 -0.74
CA ALA A 88 7.74 -3.20 -0.06
C ALA A 88 7.74 -3.59 1.42
N ALA A 89 8.07 -4.86 1.73
CA ALA A 89 8.20 -5.33 3.09
C ALA A 89 9.27 -4.55 3.86
N ALA A 90 10.46 -4.38 3.26
CA ALA A 90 11.56 -3.67 3.88
C ALA A 90 11.22 -2.20 4.19
N GLN A 91 10.61 -1.47 3.25
CA GLN A 91 10.24 -0.07 3.52
C GLN A 91 9.11 0.06 4.54
N ALA A 92 8.10 -0.81 4.49
CA ALA A 92 6.97 -0.76 5.41
C ALA A 92 7.44 -1.10 6.82
N THR A 93 8.32 -2.09 6.95
CA THR A 93 8.99 -2.43 8.21
C THR A 93 9.78 -1.25 8.74
N LEU A 94 10.61 -0.61 7.91
CA LEU A 94 11.38 0.55 8.32
C LEU A 94 10.49 1.72 8.77
N ALA A 95 9.40 1.98 8.05
CA ALA A 95 8.42 3.00 8.40
C ALA A 95 7.77 2.71 9.76
N CYS A 96 7.39 1.46 10.01
CA CYS A 96 6.84 1.04 11.30
C CYS A 96 7.90 1.16 12.41
N VAL A 97 9.14 0.71 12.19
CA VAL A 97 10.23 0.83 13.17
C VAL A 97 10.46 2.29 13.54
N VAL A 98 10.51 3.20 12.57
CA VAL A 98 10.66 4.63 12.83
C VAL A 98 9.47 5.16 13.63
N ALA A 99 8.24 4.80 13.26
CA ALA A 99 7.05 5.22 14.00
C ALA A 99 7.09 4.79 15.48
N PHE A 100 7.23 3.49 15.74
CA PHE A 100 7.16 2.93 17.09
C PHE A 100 8.37 3.30 17.96
N TRP A 101 9.60 3.18 17.43
CA TRP A 101 10.81 3.33 18.25
C TRP A 101 11.42 4.73 18.24
N LEU A 102 11.26 5.53 17.17
CA LEU A 102 11.85 6.87 17.10
C LEU A 102 10.82 7.97 17.41
N LEU A 103 9.56 7.78 17.03
CA LEU A 103 8.52 8.82 17.12
C LEU A 103 7.54 8.59 18.28
N GLY A 104 7.75 7.55 19.09
CA GLY A 104 6.93 7.26 20.27
C GLY A 104 5.47 6.92 19.92
N PHE A 105 5.23 6.38 18.73
CA PHE A 105 3.92 5.87 18.35
C PHE A 105 3.55 4.64 19.18
N ASP A 106 2.32 4.59 19.65
CA ASP A 106 1.80 3.49 20.47
C ASP A 106 0.39 3.08 20.02
N THR A 107 0.08 1.79 20.18
CA THR A 107 -1.19 1.18 19.77
C THR A 107 -1.75 0.31 20.87
N ALA A 108 -3.08 0.27 21.01
CA ALA A 108 -3.71 -0.62 21.99
C ALA A 108 -3.40 -2.10 21.71
N GLY A 109 -3.43 -2.49 20.43
CA GLY A 109 -3.12 -3.84 19.97
C GLY A 109 -1.63 -4.09 19.73
N SER A 110 -1.33 -5.32 19.31
CA SER A 110 0.05 -5.76 19.06
C SER A 110 0.71 -4.98 17.91
N PRO A 111 1.91 -4.38 18.12
CA PRO A 111 2.68 -3.75 17.05
C PRO A 111 2.95 -4.66 15.87
N VAL A 112 3.07 -5.98 16.11
CA VAL A 112 3.32 -6.97 15.06
C VAL A 112 2.19 -7.01 14.03
N LEU A 113 0.94 -6.83 14.46
CA LEU A 113 -0.21 -6.79 13.55
C LEU A 113 -0.17 -5.54 12.67
N VAL A 114 0.26 -4.40 13.22
CA VAL A 114 0.44 -3.16 12.44
C VAL A 114 1.51 -3.37 11.36
N PHE A 115 2.65 -3.97 11.71
CA PHE A 115 3.70 -4.32 10.75
C PHE A 115 3.16 -5.22 9.65
N LEU A 116 2.44 -6.28 10.02
CA LEU A 116 1.86 -7.23 9.08
C LEU A 116 0.92 -6.53 8.09
N ILE A 117 -0.04 -5.73 8.59
CA ILE A 117 -0.99 -5.01 7.74
C ILE A 117 -0.26 -4.02 6.83
N ALA A 118 0.70 -3.25 7.35
CA ALA A 118 1.46 -2.28 6.57
C ALA A 118 2.26 -2.96 5.44
N ILE A 119 2.90 -4.10 5.73
CA ILE A 119 3.64 -4.88 4.72
C ILE A 119 2.69 -5.42 3.65
N ILE A 120 1.58 -6.06 4.04
CA ILE A 120 0.59 -6.60 3.10
C ILE A 120 0.04 -5.47 2.22
N ASN A 121 -0.26 -4.31 2.80
CA ASN A 121 -0.79 -3.17 2.05
C ASN A 121 0.25 -2.55 1.10
N ALA A 122 1.53 -2.54 1.49
CA ALA A 122 2.61 -2.15 0.58
C ALA A 122 2.76 -3.13 -0.60
N VAL A 123 2.64 -4.43 -0.35
CA VAL A 123 2.64 -5.48 -1.39
C VAL A 123 1.42 -5.37 -2.30
N LEU A 124 0.25 -5.03 -1.77
CA LEU A 124 -0.92 -4.67 -2.58
C LEU A 124 -0.60 -3.50 -3.53
N GLY A 125 0.08 -2.46 -3.03
CA GLY A 125 0.58 -1.36 -3.85
C GLY A 125 1.47 -1.85 -5.00
N VAL A 126 2.35 -2.84 -4.75
CA VAL A 126 3.15 -3.50 -5.80
C VAL A 126 2.26 -4.15 -6.86
N GLY A 127 1.28 -4.95 -6.44
CA GLY A 127 0.38 -5.65 -7.37
C GLY A 127 -0.40 -4.68 -8.25
N LEU A 128 -0.97 -3.63 -7.65
CA LEU A 128 -1.71 -2.59 -8.37
C LEU A 128 -0.83 -1.79 -9.32
N GLY A 129 0.39 -1.43 -8.90
CA GLY A 129 1.34 -0.68 -9.73
C GLY A 129 1.85 -1.51 -10.90
N LEU A 130 2.18 -2.79 -10.69
CA LEU A 130 2.54 -3.71 -11.77
C LEU A 130 1.38 -3.90 -12.75
N LEU A 131 0.15 -4.04 -12.26
CA LEU A 131 -1.04 -4.16 -13.11
C LEU A 131 -1.25 -2.90 -13.97
N CYS A 132 -1.13 -1.71 -13.37
CA CYS A 132 -1.26 -0.44 -14.11
C CYS A 132 -0.14 -0.24 -15.12
N SER A 133 1.07 -0.68 -14.79
CA SER A 133 2.23 -0.62 -15.70
C SER A 133 1.95 -1.31 -17.03
N ALA A 134 1.09 -2.33 -17.05
CA ALA A 134 0.72 -3.07 -18.26
C ALA A 134 0.06 -2.17 -19.32
N PHE A 135 -0.71 -1.18 -18.87
CA PHE A 135 -1.53 -0.28 -19.69
C PHE A 135 -0.84 1.07 -19.96
N ALA A 136 0.15 1.44 -19.16
CA ALA A 136 0.92 2.67 -19.35
C ALA A 136 1.85 2.59 -20.57
N ARG A 137 1.84 3.63 -21.40
CA ARG A 137 2.74 3.81 -22.54
C ARG A 137 3.96 4.67 -22.19
N THR A 138 3.82 5.57 -21.21
CA THR A 138 4.88 6.47 -20.74
C THR A 138 4.95 6.48 -19.21
N GLU A 139 6.09 6.89 -18.64
CA GLU A 139 6.26 7.09 -17.20
C GLU A 139 5.24 8.10 -16.66
N PHE A 140 4.99 9.16 -17.44
CA PHE A 140 3.98 10.16 -17.10
C PHE A 140 2.57 9.55 -17.03
N GLN A 141 2.20 8.67 -17.98
CA GLN A 141 0.91 7.99 -17.93
C GLN A 141 0.82 7.03 -16.72
N ALA A 142 1.93 6.37 -16.34
CA ALA A 142 1.99 5.56 -15.13
C ALA A 142 1.64 6.39 -13.87
N VAL A 143 2.16 7.62 -13.78
CA VAL A 143 1.82 8.54 -12.68
C VAL A 143 0.35 8.94 -12.72
N GLN A 144 -0.23 9.17 -13.91
CA GLN A 144 -1.64 9.54 -14.06
C GLN A 144 -2.63 8.43 -13.67
N PHE A 145 -2.20 7.17 -13.55
CA PHE A 145 -3.04 6.11 -12.98
C PHE A 145 -3.26 6.28 -11.47
N MET A 146 -2.38 6.99 -10.77
CA MET A 146 -2.52 7.23 -9.33
C MET A 146 -3.87 7.89 -8.97
N PRO A 147 -4.26 9.05 -9.54
CA PRO A 147 -5.56 9.64 -9.22
C PRO A 147 -6.75 8.75 -9.62
N VAL A 148 -6.59 7.84 -10.58
CA VAL A 148 -7.67 6.94 -11.02
C VAL A 148 -7.83 5.73 -10.09
N VAL A 149 -6.73 5.16 -9.60
CA VAL A 149 -6.73 3.91 -8.83
C VAL A 149 -6.64 4.18 -7.33
N ILE A 150 -5.77 5.09 -6.92
CA ILE A 150 -5.47 5.38 -5.52
C ILE A 150 -6.45 6.40 -4.94
N ALA A 151 -6.79 7.48 -5.65
CA ALA A 151 -7.63 8.53 -5.05
C ALA A 151 -9.02 8.02 -4.61
N PRO A 152 -9.75 7.20 -5.39
CA PRO A 152 -11.04 6.65 -4.92
C PRO A 152 -10.88 5.80 -3.66
N GLN A 153 -9.77 5.06 -3.57
CA GLN A 153 -9.43 4.27 -2.39
C GLN A 153 -9.26 5.16 -1.15
N LEU A 154 -8.50 6.24 -1.25
CA LEU A 154 -8.26 7.14 -0.12
C LEU A 154 -9.51 7.91 0.32
N LEU A 155 -10.37 8.27 -0.64
CA LEU A 155 -11.60 8.99 -0.36
C LEU A 155 -12.67 8.11 0.29
N LEU A 156 -12.75 6.83 -0.11
CA LEU A 156 -13.84 5.92 0.28
C LEU A 156 -13.44 4.88 1.33
N CYS A 157 -12.18 4.80 1.74
CA CYS A 157 -11.72 3.82 2.74
C CYS A 157 -12.12 4.15 4.18
N GLY A 158 -12.63 5.36 4.47
CA GLY A 158 -13.05 5.75 5.82
C GLY A 158 -12.18 6.81 6.50
N ILE A 159 -11.19 7.38 5.80
CA ILE A 159 -10.31 8.43 6.36
C ILE A 159 -11.06 9.74 6.60
N ILE A 160 -11.83 10.19 5.61
CA ILE A 160 -12.53 11.48 5.64
C ILE A 160 -13.93 11.32 6.22
N VAL A 161 -14.67 10.33 5.71
CA VAL A 161 -16.03 10.00 6.13
C VAL A 161 -16.07 8.52 6.49
N PRO A 162 -16.52 8.13 7.70
CA PRO A 162 -16.66 6.73 8.08
C PRO A 162 -17.49 5.95 7.06
N ARG A 163 -17.07 4.71 6.74
CA ARG A 163 -17.71 3.90 5.68
C ARG A 163 -19.20 3.67 5.91
N GLY A 164 -19.62 3.50 7.17
CA GLY A 164 -21.03 3.32 7.52
C GLY A 164 -21.91 4.58 7.38
N ALA A 165 -21.29 5.75 7.18
CA ALA A 165 -22.00 7.01 6.92
C ALA A 165 -22.05 7.35 5.43
N LEU A 166 -21.44 6.54 4.55
CA LEU A 166 -21.53 6.74 3.11
C LEU A 166 -22.94 6.37 2.60
N PRO A 167 -23.46 7.07 1.59
CA PRO A 167 -24.61 6.61 0.82
C PRO A 167 -24.39 5.18 0.30
N GLU A 168 -25.46 4.38 0.22
CA GLU A 168 -25.36 2.95 -0.13
C GLU A 168 -24.53 2.69 -1.39
N TRP A 169 -24.73 3.47 -2.45
CA TRP A 169 -24.00 3.30 -3.72
C TRP A 169 -22.48 3.55 -3.59
N LEU A 170 -22.04 4.48 -2.73
CA LEU A 170 -20.62 4.70 -2.44
C LEU A 170 -20.06 3.61 -1.53
N GLN A 171 -20.88 3.07 -0.63
CA GLN A 171 -20.50 1.95 0.21
C GLN A 171 -20.24 0.69 -0.63
N TRP A 172 -21.06 0.42 -1.66
CA TRP A 172 -20.82 -0.65 -2.62
C TRP A 172 -19.47 -0.51 -3.32
N ILE A 173 -19.10 0.70 -3.75
CA ILE A 173 -17.79 0.96 -4.35
C ILE A 173 -16.68 0.73 -3.33
N SER A 174 -16.82 1.29 -2.11
CA SER A 174 -15.86 1.12 -1.01
C SER A 174 -15.59 -0.35 -0.67
N ASN A 175 -16.60 -1.22 -0.78
CA ASN A 175 -16.49 -2.66 -0.53
C ASN A 175 -15.63 -3.42 -1.56
N VAL A 176 -15.38 -2.84 -2.73
CA VAL A 176 -14.50 -3.42 -3.77
C VAL A 176 -13.05 -2.88 -3.64
N LEU A 177 -12.84 -1.88 -2.80
CA LEU A 177 -11.54 -1.22 -2.64
C LEU A 177 -10.73 -1.89 -1.52
N PRO A 178 -9.57 -2.49 -1.84
CA PRO A 178 -8.79 -3.22 -0.84
C PRO A 178 -8.23 -2.32 0.28
N ALA A 179 -7.93 -1.05 -0.02
CA ALA A 179 -7.45 -0.10 0.98
C ALA A 179 -8.48 0.18 2.09
N SER A 180 -9.78 0.00 1.82
CA SER A 180 -10.85 0.12 2.83
C SER A 180 -10.66 -0.91 3.94
N TYR A 181 -10.41 -2.16 3.57
CA TYR A 181 -10.18 -3.25 4.53
C TYR A 181 -8.85 -3.10 5.26
N ALA A 182 -7.79 -2.67 4.57
CA ALA A 182 -6.50 -2.43 5.22
C ALA A 182 -6.59 -1.34 6.30
N LEU A 183 -7.32 -0.25 6.01
CA LEU A 183 -7.52 0.81 6.99
C LEU A 183 -8.41 0.37 8.15
N GLU A 184 -9.49 -0.35 7.88
CA GLU A 184 -10.39 -0.88 8.92
C GLU A 184 -9.63 -1.83 9.86
N ALA A 185 -8.78 -2.71 9.31
CA ALA A 185 -7.89 -3.57 10.11
C ALA A 185 -6.92 -2.76 10.99
N LEU A 186 -6.29 -1.70 10.46
CA LEU A 186 -5.39 -0.84 11.23
C LEU A 186 -6.13 -0.09 12.35
N GLN A 187 -7.33 0.40 12.09
CA GLN A 187 -8.16 1.07 13.09
C GLN A 187 -8.57 0.09 14.20
N GLN A 188 -8.94 -1.14 13.85
CA GLN A 188 -9.28 -2.20 14.81
C GLN A 188 -8.08 -2.54 15.71
N VAL A 189 -6.90 -2.75 15.14
CA VAL A 189 -5.67 -3.04 15.92
C VAL A 189 -5.23 -1.82 16.73
N GLY A 190 -5.47 -0.61 16.24
CA GLY A 190 -5.19 0.62 16.98
C GLY A 190 -6.08 0.82 18.20
N ALA A 191 -7.34 0.38 18.13
CA ALA A 191 -8.37 0.61 19.15
C ALA A 191 -8.51 -0.53 20.18
N TYR A 192 -8.23 -1.77 19.79
CA TYR A 192 -8.44 -2.96 20.64
C TYR A 192 -7.13 -3.70 20.91
N SER A 193 -6.97 -4.20 22.13
CA SER A 193 -5.77 -4.94 22.55
C SER A 193 -5.67 -6.33 21.93
N GLU A 194 -6.82 -6.98 21.73
CA GLU A 194 -6.91 -8.30 21.10
C GLU A 194 -7.35 -8.19 19.63
N PRO A 195 -6.84 -9.08 18.75
CA PRO A 195 -7.26 -9.10 17.36
C PRO A 195 -8.75 -9.46 17.25
N THR A 196 -9.53 -8.49 16.78
CA THR A 196 -10.97 -8.69 16.55
C THR A 196 -11.19 -9.58 15.32
N GLY A 197 -12.33 -10.29 15.29
CA GLY A 197 -12.71 -11.08 14.11
C GLY A 197 -12.82 -10.24 12.83
N ILE A 198 -13.14 -8.94 12.97
CA ILE A 198 -13.15 -7.97 11.87
C ILE A 198 -11.73 -7.75 11.34
N ALA A 199 -10.75 -7.49 12.22
CA ALA A 199 -9.36 -7.29 11.80
C ALA A 199 -8.81 -8.52 11.06
N VAL A 200 -9.08 -9.73 11.55
CA VAL A 200 -8.62 -10.97 10.92
C VAL A 200 -9.25 -11.17 9.54
N ARG A 201 -10.57 -10.96 9.42
CA ARG A 201 -11.28 -11.00 8.13
C ARG A 201 -10.66 -10.02 7.15
N ASP A 202 -10.46 -8.78 7.57
CA ASP A 202 -10.00 -7.71 6.69
C ASP A 202 -8.56 -7.94 6.24
N ILE A 203 -7.68 -8.42 7.14
CA ILE A 203 -6.33 -8.88 6.78
C ILE A 203 -6.41 -9.96 5.68
N ALA A 204 -7.25 -10.97 5.86
CA ALA A 204 -7.40 -12.05 4.88
C ALA A 204 -7.91 -11.53 3.52
N VAL A 205 -8.86 -10.59 3.53
CA VAL A 205 -9.37 -9.93 2.31
C VAL A 205 -8.25 -9.17 1.60
N VAL A 206 -7.45 -8.37 2.32
CA VAL A 206 -6.35 -7.60 1.72
C VAL A 206 -5.28 -8.53 1.15
N ILE A 207 -4.94 -9.63 1.82
CA ILE A 207 -4.05 -10.67 1.28
C ILE A 207 -4.61 -11.22 -0.03
N GLY A 208 -5.90 -11.57 -0.05
CA GLY A 208 -6.57 -12.04 -1.26
C GLY A 208 -6.47 -11.05 -2.42
N PHE A 209 -6.70 -9.77 -2.17
CA PHE A 209 -6.53 -8.72 -3.17
C PHE A 209 -5.08 -8.53 -3.62
N ALA A 210 -4.12 -8.59 -2.71
CA ALA A 210 -2.70 -8.47 -3.06
C ALA A 210 -2.25 -9.61 -3.98
N VAL A 211 -2.61 -10.85 -3.64
CA VAL A 211 -2.33 -12.03 -4.48
C VAL A 211 -3.04 -11.91 -5.82
N LEU A 212 -4.33 -11.56 -5.84
CA LEU A 212 -5.10 -11.37 -7.06
C LEU A 212 -4.50 -10.29 -7.96
N ALA A 213 -4.11 -9.14 -7.40
CA ALA A 213 -3.48 -8.06 -8.15
C ALA A 213 -2.14 -8.50 -8.76
N LEU A 214 -1.30 -9.21 -8.01
CA LEU A 214 -0.03 -9.76 -8.51
C LEU A 214 -0.26 -10.80 -9.62
N CYS A 215 -1.23 -11.70 -9.45
CA CYS A 215 -1.58 -12.69 -10.47
C CYS A 215 -2.12 -12.05 -11.75
N LEU A 216 -2.99 -11.03 -11.64
CA LEU A 216 -3.51 -10.28 -12.77
C LEU A 216 -2.42 -9.46 -13.46
N ALA A 217 -1.51 -8.86 -12.70
CA ALA A 217 -0.35 -8.16 -13.25
C ALA A 217 0.53 -9.13 -14.07
N ALA A 218 0.79 -10.33 -13.55
CA ALA A 218 1.53 -11.36 -14.27
C ALA A 218 0.78 -11.82 -15.54
N ALA A 219 -0.54 -11.93 -15.50
CA ALA A 219 -1.34 -12.33 -16.67
C ALA A 219 -1.42 -11.25 -17.76
N THR A 220 -1.43 -9.97 -17.39
CA THR A 220 -1.62 -8.82 -18.31
C THR A 220 -0.33 -8.37 -18.99
N LEU A 221 0.84 -8.64 -18.41
CA LEU A 221 2.14 -8.44 -19.08
C LEU A 221 2.37 -9.51 -20.18
N ARG A 222 1.62 -9.40 -21.28
CA ARG A 222 1.83 -10.18 -22.51
C ARG A 222 2.77 -9.47 -23.47
N ARG A 223 3.61 -10.26 -24.16
CA ARG A 223 4.53 -9.84 -25.23
C ARG A 223 3.79 -8.96 -26.24
N ARG A 224 4.34 -7.77 -26.53
CA ARG A 224 4.24 -7.20 -27.87
C ARG A 224 5.45 -7.71 -28.62
N THR A 225 5.30 -8.81 -29.35
CA THR A 225 6.22 -9.10 -30.45
C THR A 225 5.82 -8.19 -31.61
N PRO A 226 6.73 -7.36 -32.15
CA PRO A 226 6.56 -6.88 -33.52
C PRO A 226 6.58 -8.06 -34.50
#